data_AF-A0A535ZQ16-F1
#
_entry.id   AF-A0A535ZQ16-F1
#
_cell.length_a   1.000
_cell.length_b   1.000
_cell.length_c   1.000
_cell.angle_alpha   90.00
_cell.angle_beta   90.00
_cell.angle_gamma   90.00
#
_symmetry.space_group_name_H-M   'P 1'
#
loop_
_entity.id
_entity.type
_entity.pdbx_description
1 polymer ?
#
loop_
_entity_poly.entity_id
_entity_poly.type
_entity_poly.pdbx_seq_one_letter_code
_entity_poly.pdbx_strand_id
1 'polypeptide(L)'
;MSTEAPRHYESAVRAMSQAAAEAELTHAPVRLAYWRMTALDTILDRLEELRLAGERVLPEDIRELVAAYAGRQDAELADRIQRIDATDLNAVHDAVFEAQGRVMLQLAELRRVPNWQDLDLTLEPGDDEAA
;
A
#
# COMPACT_ATOMS: atom_id res chain seq x y z
N MET A 1 -18.53 16.11 51.08
CA MET A 1 -17.57 15.23 50.38
C MET A 1 -18.22 14.68 49.13
N SER A 2 -17.44 14.55 48.06
CA SER A 2 -17.66 13.65 46.91
C SER A 2 -18.62 14.08 45.78
N THR A 3 -18.19 15.06 44.99
CA THR A 3 -18.62 15.22 43.57
C THR A 3 -17.45 15.31 42.58
N GLU A 4 -16.20 15.31 43.05
CA GLU A 4 -15.00 15.41 42.20
C GLU A 4 -14.60 14.10 41.52
N ALA A 5 -14.64 12.97 42.26
CA ALA A 5 -14.22 11.67 41.72
C ALA A 5 -14.95 11.22 40.43
N PRO A 6 -16.28 11.41 40.27
CA PRO A 6 -16.98 11.07 39.03
C PRO A 6 -16.55 11.93 37.84
N ARG A 7 -16.31 13.23 38.08
CA ARG A 7 -15.87 14.17 37.04
C ARG A 7 -14.45 13.90 36.57
N HIS A 8 -13.55 13.53 37.49
CA HIS A 8 -12.19 13.13 37.14
C HIS A 8 -12.18 11.83 36.33
N TYR A 9 -13.01 10.85 36.70
CA TYR A 9 -13.15 9.61 35.93
C TYR A 9 -13.69 9.85 34.51
N GLU A 10 -14.76 10.63 34.35
CA GLU A 10 -15.31 10.98 33.04
C GLU A 10 -14.31 11.76 32.17
N SER A 11 -13.53 12.66 32.77
CA SER A 11 -12.48 13.39 32.08
C SER A 11 -11.33 12.49 31.63
N ALA A 12 -10.94 11.51 32.45
CA ALA A 12 -9.90 10.54 32.13
C ALA A 12 -10.34 9.59 31.00
N VAL A 13 -11.57 9.09 31.04
CA VAL A 13 -12.14 8.26 29.97
C VAL A 13 -12.17 9.03 28.65
N ARG A 14 -12.61 10.29 28.67
CA ARG A 14 -12.63 11.14 27.47
C ARG A 14 -11.22 11.36 26.91
N ALA A 15 -10.24 11.65 27.75
CA ALA A 15 -8.85 11.83 27.34
C ALA A 15 -8.26 10.54 26.74
N MET A 16 -8.54 9.37 27.33
CA MET A 16 -8.13 8.08 26.79
C MET A 16 -8.78 7.78 25.44
N SER A 17 -10.09 8.06 25.28
CA SER A 17 -10.78 7.89 23.99
C SER A 17 -10.22 8.80 22.91
N GLN A 18 -9.88 10.05 23.27
CA GLN A 18 -9.27 11.00 22.35
C GLN A 18 -7.85 10.55 21.93
N ALA A 19 -7.02 10.14 22.89
CA ALA A 19 -5.69 9.62 22.62
C ALA A 19 -5.73 8.35 21.75
N ALA A 20 -6.71 7.47 21.95
CA ALA A 20 -6.93 6.30 21.11
C ALA A 20 -7.35 6.67 19.68
N ALA A 21 -8.21 7.67 19.51
CA ALA A 21 -8.61 8.17 18.20
C ALA A 21 -7.43 8.82 17.45
N GLU A 22 -6.61 9.61 18.14
CA GLU A 22 -5.40 10.23 17.57
C GLU A 22 -4.37 9.16 17.16
N ALA A 23 -4.16 8.15 18.00
CA ALA A 23 -3.33 7.01 17.65
C ALA A 23 -3.88 6.27 16.43
N GLU A 24 -5.19 6.02 16.37
CA GLU A 24 -5.81 5.31 15.25
C GLU A 24 -5.67 6.07 13.93
N LEU A 25 -5.88 7.40 13.95
CA LEU A 25 -5.67 8.26 12.78
C LEU A 25 -4.23 8.23 12.29
N THR A 26 -3.26 8.10 13.19
CA THR A 26 -1.83 8.02 12.85
C THR A 26 -1.48 6.69 12.17
N HIS A 27 -2.09 5.58 12.60
CA HIS A 27 -1.78 4.24 12.08
C HIS A 27 -2.66 3.81 10.89
N ALA A 28 -3.84 4.42 10.72
CA ALA A 28 -4.77 4.07 9.65
C ALA A 28 -4.18 4.14 8.24
N PRO A 29 -3.41 5.18 7.85
CA PRO A 29 -2.80 5.25 6.53
C PRO A 29 -1.81 4.08 6.27
N VAL A 30 -1.02 3.74 7.29
CA VAL A 30 -0.05 2.63 7.21
C VAL A 30 -0.78 1.30 7.05
N ARG A 31 -1.82 1.03 7.85
CA ARG A 31 -2.62 -0.20 7.72
C ARG A 31 -3.31 -0.30 6.37
N LEU A 32 -3.87 0.80 5.88
CA LEU A 32 -4.50 0.83 4.55
C LEU A 32 -3.48 0.50 3.46
N ALA A 33 -2.29 1.08 3.52
CA ALA A 33 -1.24 0.80 2.53
C ALA A 33 -0.75 -0.66 2.61
N TYR A 34 -0.65 -1.25 3.80
CA TYR A 34 -0.41 -2.70 3.96
C TYR A 34 -1.50 -3.56 3.32
N TRP A 35 -2.75 -3.22 3.57
CA TRP A 35 -3.87 -3.95 2.99
C TRP A 35 -3.86 -3.85 1.45
N ARG A 36 -3.54 -2.67 0.91
CA ARG A 36 -3.38 -2.46 -0.55
C ARG A 36 -2.25 -3.30 -1.13
N MET A 37 -1.10 -3.38 -0.45
CA MET A 37 -0.01 -4.28 -0.85
C MET A 37 -0.48 -5.73 -0.94
N THR A 38 -1.08 -6.26 0.13
CA THR A 38 -1.53 -7.66 0.15
C THR A 38 -2.56 -7.95 -0.95
N ALA A 39 -3.46 -7.01 -1.23
CA ALA A 39 -4.42 -7.16 -2.32
C ALA A 39 -3.74 -7.21 -3.69
N LEU A 40 -2.73 -6.35 -3.92
CA LEU A 40 -1.96 -6.33 -5.15
C LEU A 40 -1.08 -7.57 -5.32
N ASP A 41 -0.39 -8.02 -4.26
CA ASP A 41 0.39 -9.26 -4.25
C ASP A 41 -0.49 -10.45 -4.67
N THR A 42 -1.69 -10.57 -4.11
CA THR A 42 -2.65 -11.63 -4.44
C THR A 42 -3.06 -11.60 -5.92
N ILE A 43 -3.23 -10.41 -6.49
CA ILE A 43 -3.55 -10.25 -7.91
C ILE A 43 -2.35 -10.65 -8.77
N LEU A 44 -1.15 -10.16 -8.42
CA LEU A 44 0.08 -10.46 -9.15
C LEU A 44 0.39 -11.95 -9.14
N ASP A 45 0.26 -12.62 -8.01
CA ASP A 45 0.46 -14.07 -7.91
C ASP A 45 -0.42 -14.82 -8.92
N ARG A 46 -1.70 -14.42 -9.02
CA ARG A 46 -2.65 -15.05 -9.93
C ARG A 46 -2.40 -14.73 -11.40
N LEU A 47 -1.92 -13.52 -11.69
CA LEU A 47 -1.48 -13.15 -13.04
C LEU A 47 -0.21 -13.91 -13.44
N GLU A 48 0.71 -14.11 -12.50
CA GLU A 48 1.93 -14.88 -12.71
C GLU A 48 1.62 -16.36 -12.93
N GLU A 49 0.69 -16.95 -12.18
CA GLU A 49 0.20 -18.32 -12.42
C GLU A 49 -0.30 -18.52 -13.86
N LEU A 50 -1.11 -17.58 -14.36
CA LEU A 50 -1.60 -17.60 -15.74
C LEU A 50 -0.46 -17.47 -16.76
N ARG A 51 0.50 -16.56 -16.49
CA ARG A 51 1.67 -16.36 -17.34
C ARG A 51 2.52 -17.63 -17.41
N LEU A 52 2.74 -18.30 -16.29
CA LEU A 52 3.47 -19.58 -16.20
C LEU A 52 2.73 -20.73 -16.90
N ALA A 53 1.40 -20.70 -16.91
CA ALA A 53 0.57 -21.62 -17.69
C ALA A 53 0.60 -21.33 -19.21
N GLY A 54 1.23 -20.22 -19.63
CA GLY A 54 1.33 -19.81 -21.03
C GLY A 54 0.09 -19.10 -21.56
N GLU A 55 -0.81 -18.67 -20.68
CA GLU A 55 -2.01 -17.91 -21.05
C GLU A 55 -1.62 -16.51 -21.54
N ARG A 56 -2.26 -16.09 -22.63
CA ARG A 56 -2.08 -14.74 -23.19
C ARG A 56 -3.29 -13.84 -22.96
N VAL A 57 -4.46 -14.44 -22.90
CA VAL A 57 -5.74 -13.75 -22.69
C VAL A 57 -6.01 -13.71 -21.20
N LEU A 58 -6.40 -12.55 -20.70
CA LEU A 58 -6.79 -12.40 -19.31
C LEU A 58 -8.18 -13.00 -19.09
N PRO A 59 -8.35 -13.97 -18.16
CA PRO A 59 -9.68 -14.45 -17.79
C PRO A 59 -10.55 -13.32 -17.23
N GLU A 60 -11.84 -13.31 -17.59
CA GLU A 60 -12.74 -12.20 -17.22
C GLU A 60 -12.91 -12.07 -15.69
N ASP A 61 -12.88 -13.18 -14.94
CA ASP A 61 -12.97 -13.14 -13.47
C ASP A 61 -11.77 -12.39 -12.85
N ILE A 62 -10.58 -12.56 -13.41
CA ILE A 62 -9.38 -11.84 -12.99
C ILE A 62 -9.47 -10.37 -13.43
N ARG A 63 -9.95 -10.12 -14.64
CA ARG A 63 -10.14 -8.76 -15.15
C ARG A 63 -11.12 -7.96 -14.28
N GLU A 64 -12.24 -8.56 -13.89
CA GLU A 64 -13.21 -7.99 -12.97
C GLU A 64 -12.60 -7.73 -11.59
N LEU A 65 -11.79 -8.67 -11.08
CA LEU A 65 -11.08 -8.50 -9.81
C LEU A 65 -10.15 -7.28 -9.85
N VAL A 66 -9.31 -7.16 -10.88
CA VAL A 66 -8.40 -6.02 -11.05
C VAL A 66 -9.18 -4.71 -11.19
N ALA A 67 -10.22 -4.69 -12.03
CA ALA A 67 -11.05 -3.50 -12.23
C ALA A 67 -11.78 -3.06 -10.94
N ALA A 68 -12.28 -4.02 -10.16
CA ALA A 68 -12.95 -3.75 -8.89
C ALA A 68 -12.01 -3.20 -7.82
N TYR A 69 -10.78 -3.74 -7.73
CA TYR A 69 -9.74 -3.18 -6.87
C TYR A 69 -9.40 -1.75 -7.31
N ALA A 70 -9.06 -1.58 -8.59
CA ALA A 70 -8.60 -0.32 -9.15
C ALA A 70 -9.65 0.79 -8.98
N GLY A 71 -10.90 0.52 -9.35
CA GLY A 71 -12.00 1.49 -9.24
C GLY A 71 -12.27 1.98 -7.82
N ARG A 72 -11.85 1.23 -6.78
CA ARG A 72 -12.01 1.62 -5.38
C ARG A 72 -10.77 2.28 -4.79
N GLN A 73 -9.57 1.92 -5.25
CA GLN A 73 -8.33 2.17 -4.52
C GLN A 73 -7.23 2.84 -5.34
N ASP A 74 -7.31 2.81 -6.67
CA ASP A 74 -6.26 3.31 -7.54
C ASP A 74 -6.85 3.79 -8.88
N ALA A 75 -7.11 5.10 -8.97
CA ALA A 75 -7.69 5.72 -10.16
C ALA A 75 -6.76 5.65 -11.37
N GLU A 76 -5.44 5.69 -11.17
CA GLU A 76 -4.46 5.60 -12.24
C GLU A 76 -4.43 4.18 -12.83
N LEU A 77 -4.43 3.16 -11.96
CA LEU A 77 -4.59 1.78 -12.39
C LEU A 77 -5.93 1.58 -13.11
N ALA A 78 -7.03 2.16 -12.60
CA ALA A 78 -8.36 1.97 -13.18
C ALA A 78 -8.43 2.51 -14.61
N ASP A 79 -7.89 3.70 -14.82
CA ASP A 79 -7.78 4.36 -16.11
C ASP A 79 -6.86 3.58 -17.08
N ARG A 80 -5.74 3.05 -16.58
CA ARG A 80 -4.84 2.23 -17.40
C ARG A 80 -5.47 0.91 -17.83
N ILE A 81 -6.14 0.20 -16.92
CA ILE A 81 -6.82 -1.08 -17.21
C ILE A 81 -7.92 -0.91 -18.28
N GLN A 82 -8.59 0.23 -18.33
CA GLN A 82 -9.59 0.51 -19.38
C GLN A 82 -8.99 0.60 -20.79
N ARG A 83 -7.70 0.92 -20.90
CA ARG A 83 -7.00 1.08 -22.20
C ARG A 83 -6.27 -0.17 -22.65
N ILE A 84 -6.07 -1.13 -21.76
CA ILE A 84 -5.38 -2.38 -22.06
C ILE A 84 -6.36 -3.34 -22.73
N ASP A 85 -5.92 -3.96 -23.82
CA ASP A 85 -6.69 -5.01 -24.49
C ASP A 85 -6.80 -6.24 -23.58
N ALA A 86 -7.97 -6.88 -23.54
CA ALA A 86 -8.20 -8.08 -22.74
C ALA A 86 -7.30 -9.26 -23.18
N THR A 87 -6.77 -9.20 -24.41
CA THR A 87 -5.80 -10.19 -24.92
C THR A 87 -4.35 -9.90 -24.53
N ASP A 88 -4.08 -8.86 -23.74
CA ASP A 88 -2.74 -8.48 -23.30
C ASP A 88 -2.57 -8.64 -21.78
N LEU A 89 -2.45 -9.90 -21.36
CA LEU A 89 -2.21 -10.25 -19.96
C LEU A 89 -0.95 -9.57 -19.40
N ASN A 90 0.11 -9.44 -20.20
CA ASN A 90 1.37 -8.84 -19.75
C ASN A 90 1.19 -7.35 -19.45
N ALA A 91 0.46 -6.61 -20.29
CA ALA A 91 0.19 -5.20 -20.01
C ALA A 91 -0.62 -5.01 -18.73
N VAL A 92 -1.56 -5.92 -18.42
CA VAL A 92 -2.29 -5.91 -17.14
C VAL A 92 -1.36 -6.23 -15.97
N HIS A 93 -0.51 -7.25 -16.09
CA HIS A 93 0.48 -7.58 -15.08
C HIS A 93 1.39 -6.39 -14.77
N ASP A 94 1.97 -5.76 -15.79
CA ASP A 94 2.84 -4.59 -15.63
C ASP A 94 2.11 -3.41 -14.97
N ALA A 95 0.82 -3.22 -15.30
CA ALA A 95 0.01 -2.17 -14.69
C ALA A 95 -0.20 -2.40 -13.19
N VAL A 96 -0.50 -3.64 -12.79
CA VAL A 96 -0.68 -4.01 -11.39
C VAL A 96 0.66 -3.93 -10.65
N PHE A 97 1.76 -4.33 -11.28
CA PHE A 97 3.09 -4.27 -10.70
C PHE A 97 3.52 -2.82 -10.42
N GLU A 98 3.27 -1.90 -11.37
CA GLU A 98 3.53 -0.47 -11.14
C GLU A 98 2.63 0.12 -10.05
N ALA A 99 1.36 -0.29 -9.97
CA ALA A 99 0.47 0.09 -8.88
C ALA A 99 1.01 -0.34 -7.52
N GLN A 100 1.57 -1.55 -7.43
CA GLN A 100 2.25 -2.03 -6.24
C GLN A 100 3.47 -1.17 -5.90
N GLY A 101 4.29 -0.83 -6.89
CA GLY A 101 5.42 0.09 -6.72
C GLY A 101 5.01 1.44 -6.11
N ARG A 102 3.90 2.04 -6.58
CA ARG A 102 3.36 3.27 -6.01
C ARG A 102 2.96 3.11 -4.53
N VAL A 103 2.33 1.99 -4.17
CA VAL A 103 1.98 1.70 -2.77
C VAL A 103 3.23 1.47 -1.90
N MET A 104 4.27 0.83 -2.44
CA MET A 104 5.54 0.66 -1.73
C MET A 104 6.21 2.00 -1.41
N LEU A 105 6.24 2.92 -2.38
CA LEU A 105 6.76 4.28 -2.17
C LEU A 105 5.96 5.02 -1.10
N GLN A 106 4.62 4.94 -1.17
CA GLN A 106 3.74 5.50 -0.13
C GLN A 106 4.03 4.92 1.25
N LEU A 107 4.26 3.61 1.36
CA LEU A 107 4.62 2.95 2.63
C LEU A 107 5.97 3.45 3.17
N ALA A 108 6.96 3.64 2.30
CA ALA A 108 8.27 4.16 2.70
C ALA A 108 8.15 5.57 3.29
N GLU A 109 7.43 6.46 2.59
CA GLU A 109 7.13 7.82 3.06
C GLU A 109 6.41 7.83 4.41
N LEU A 110 5.34 7.03 4.53
CA LEU A 110 4.56 6.93 5.76
C LEU A 110 5.38 6.40 6.95
N ARG A 111 6.33 5.50 6.70
CA ARG A 111 7.18 4.93 7.73
C ARG A 111 8.43 5.75 8.03
N ARG A 112 8.69 6.82 7.27
CA ARG A 112 9.98 7.54 7.29
C ARG A 112 11.17 6.60 7.13
N VAL A 113 10.97 5.47 6.44
CA VAL A 113 12.08 4.58 6.07
C VAL A 113 12.78 5.28 4.90
N PRO A 114 14.09 5.55 4.97
CA PRO A 114 14.82 6.14 3.86
C PRO A 114 14.50 5.34 2.60
N ASN A 115 14.11 6.04 1.52
CA ASN A 115 13.90 5.40 0.24
C ASN A 115 15.20 4.68 -0.14
N TRP A 116 15.15 3.56 -0.84
CA TRP A 116 16.38 2.91 -1.34
C TRP A 116 17.15 3.85 -2.30
N GLN A 117 16.45 4.78 -2.95
CA GLN A 117 17.07 5.87 -3.72
C GLN A 117 17.79 6.91 -2.83
N ASP A 118 17.38 7.07 -1.56
CA ASP A 118 18.07 7.91 -0.58
C ASP A 118 19.28 7.18 0.03
N LEU A 119 19.26 5.84 0.08
CA LEU A 119 20.36 5.02 0.57
C LEU A 119 21.59 5.08 -0.36
N ASP A 120 21.39 5.27 -1.68
CA ASP A 120 22.47 5.45 -2.66
C ASP A 120 23.27 6.74 -2.41
N LEU A 121 22.66 7.76 -1.80
CA LEU A 121 23.33 9.00 -1.36
C LEU A 121 24.00 8.87 0.02
N THR A 122 23.72 7.80 0.76
CA THR A 122 24.23 7.58 2.13
C THR A 122 25.41 6.60 2.15
N LEU A 123 25.67 5.92 1.03
CA LEU A 123 26.74 4.94 0.85
C LEU A 123 27.84 5.45 -0.10
N GLU A 124 28.16 6.74 -0.05
CA GLU A 124 29.48 7.16 -0.55
C GLU A 124 30.53 6.48 0.34
N PRO A 125 31.49 5.71 -0.22
CA PRO A 125 32.58 5.16 0.58
C PRO A 125 33.37 6.34 1.12
N GLY A 126 33.30 6.56 2.42
CA GLY A 126 34.19 7.49 3.10
C GLY A 126 35.64 7.08 2.82
N ASP A 127 36.38 7.98 2.19
CA ASP A 127 37.83 7.93 1.97
C ASP A 127 38.61 7.94 3.30
N ASP A 128 38.41 6.94 4.18
CA ASP A 128 39.15 6.83 5.43
C ASP A 128 39.59 5.38 5.68
N GLU A 129 40.70 4.99 5.05
CA GLU A 129 41.78 4.32 5.78
C GLU A 129 43.12 4.52 5.03
N ALA A 130 43.63 5.75 5.12
CA ALA A 130 45.06 6.02 5.00
C ALA A 130 45.61 6.24 6.41
N ALA A 131 46.17 5.20 7.03
CA ALA A 131 47.19 5.28 8.09
C ALA A 131 47.91 3.94 8.25
#